data_AF-A0A957M436-F1
#
_entry.id   AF-A0A957M436-F1
#
_cell.length_a   1.000
_cell.length_b   1.000
_cell.length_c   1.000
_cell.angle_alpha   90.00
_cell.angle_beta   90.00
_cell.angle_gamma   90.00
#
_symmetry.space_group_name_H-M   'P 1'
#
loop_
_entity.id
_entity.type
_entity.pdbx_description
1 polymer ?
#
loop_
_entity_poly.entity_id
_entity_poly.type
_entity_poly.pdbx_seq_one_letter_code
_entity_poly.pdbx_strand_id
1 'polypeptide(L)' 'MTADERMALMTEAFAARYGHPPTLWTRAPGRVDLMGSHTDYNHGFILTMTIDRDTWFAARPRADRTVR' A
#
# COMPACT_ATOMS: atom_id res chain seq x y z
N MET A 1 -14.14 2.30 5.46
CA MET A 1 -13.86 3.38 4.50
C MET A 1 -13.72 2.78 3.12
N THR A 2 -14.34 3.38 2.12
CA THR A 2 -14.20 3.01 0.70
C THR A 2 -12.81 3.41 0.17
N ALA A 3 -12.48 2.98 -1.05
CA ALA A 3 -11.27 3.41 -1.73
C ALA A 3 -11.23 4.93 -1.91
N ASP A 4 -12.34 5.53 -2.34
CA ASP A 4 -12.46 6.97 -2.57
C ASP A 4 -12.29 7.78 -1.28
N GLU A 5 -12.90 7.33 -0.18
CA GLU A 5 -12.75 7.96 1.13
C GLU A 5 -11.30 7.92 1.62
N ARG A 6 -10.58 6.81 1.38
CA ARG A 6 -9.15 6.70 1.74
C ARG A 6 -8.27 7.56 0.84
N MET A 7 -8.57 7.63 -0.47
CA MET A 7 -7.84 8.49 -1.39
C MET A 7 -7.98 9.96 -1.03
N ALA A 8 -9.19 10.42 -0.68
CA ALA A 8 -9.44 11.77 -0.20
C ALA A 8 -8.66 12.06 1.09
N LEU A 9 -8.79 11.21 2.11
CA LEU A 9 -8.05 11.34 3.37
C LEU A 9 -6.53 11.44 3.15
N MET A 10 -5.97 10.55 2.32
CA MET A 10 -4.54 10.55 2.01
C MET A 10 -4.10 11.80 1.25
N THR A 11 -4.96 12.32 0.37
CA THR A 11 -4.70 13.55 -0.39
C THR A 11 -4.59 14.75 0.55
N GLU A 12 -5.54 14.89 1.47
CA GLU A 12 -5.55 15.95 2.47
C GLU A 12 -4.33 15.86 3.40
N ALA A 13 -4.05 14.67 3.94
CA ALA A 13 -2.91 14.45 4.82
C ALA A 13 -1.57 14.70 4.12
N PHE A 14 -1.41 14.25 2.86
CA PHE A 14 -0.21 14.48 2.07
C PHE A 14 -0.02 15.97 1.76
N ALA A 15 -1.08 16.66 1.32
CA ALA A 15 -1.03 18.09 1.04
C ALA A 15 -0.70 18.91 2.30
N ALA A 16 -1.30 18.58 3.44
CA ALA A 16 -0.99 19.22 4.73
C ALA A 16 0.48 19.01 5.15
N ARG A 17 1.05 17.83 4.86
CA ARG A 17 2.42 17.48 5.24
C ARG A 17 3.51 18.02 4.30
N TYR A 18 3.21 18.10 3.01
CA TYR A 18 4.19 18.37 1.95
C TYR A 18 3.88 19.59 1.07
N GLY A 19 2.78 20.30 1.32
CA GLY A 19 2.43 21.56 0.66
C GLY A 19 1.89 21.44 -0.77
N HIS A 20 1.75 20.23 -1.30
CA HIS A 20 1.20 19.96 -2.63
C HIS A 20 0.47 18.61 -2.62
N PRO A 21 -0.50 18.38 -3.52
CA PRO A 21 -1.16 17.09 -3.62
C PRO A 21 -0.18 15.98 -4.07
N PRO A 22 -0.47 14.71 -3.73
CA PRO A 22 0.18 13.57 -4.35
C PRO A 22 -0.25 13.44 -5.81
N THR A 23 0.54 12.70 -6.61
CA THR A 23 0.24 12.34 -8.00
C THR A 23 0.06 10.84 -8.20
N LEU A 24 0.27 10.05 -7.14
CA LEU A 24 0.15 8.60 -7.14
C LEU A 24 -0.54 8.16 -5.84
N TRP A 25 -1.50 7.25 -5.97
CA TRP A 25 -2.08 6.51 -4.86
C TRP A 25 -1.93 5.02 -5.17
N THR A 26 -1.45 4.26 -4.20
CA THR A 26 -1.34 2.81 -4.32
C THR A 26 -1.78 2.14 -3.02
N ARG A 27 -2.17 0.89 -3.15
CA ARG A 27 -2.71 0.08 -2.08
C ARG A 27 -2.14 -1.33 -2.18
N ALA A 28 -1.64 -1.84 -1.07
CA ALA A 28 -1.25 -3.24 -0.93
C ALA A 28 -2.13 -3.90 0.14
N PRO A 29 -2.96 -4.91 -0.21
CA PRO A 29 -3.67 -5.68 0.80
C PRO A 29 -2.68 -6.54 1.58
N GLY A 30 -2.96 -6.73 2.87
CA GLY A 30 -2.37 -7.82 3.62
C GLY A 30 -2.84 -9.17 3.06
N ARG A 31 -2.23 -10.25 3.55
CA ARG A 31 -2.59 -11.61 3.17
C ARG A 31 -2.64 -12.53 4.38
N VAL A 32 -3.38 -13.62 4.23
CA VAL A 32 -3.35 -14.76 5.17
C VAL A 32 -2.87 -16.01 4.43
N ASP A 33 -2.14 -16.85 5.13
CA ASP A 33 -1.75 -18.17 4.67
C ASP A 33 -2.86 -19.18 5.03
N LEU A 34 -3.46 -19.80 4.02
CA LEU A 34 -4.49 -20.83 4.24
C LEU A 34 -3.85 -22.22 4.38
N MET A 35 -2.74 -22.47 3.67
CA MET A 35 -2.00 -23.73 3.67
C MET A 35 -0.63 -23.55 3.00
N GLY A 36 0.34 -24.35 3.43
CA GLY A 36 1.69 -24.35 2.85
C GLY A 36 2.67 -23.46 3.61
N SER A 37 2.42 -23.19 4.90
CA SER A 37 3.35 -22.47 5.76
C SER A 37 4.71 -23.16 5.78
N HIS A 38 5.78 -22.36 5.75
CA HIS A 38 7.17 -22.83 5.76
C HIS A 38 7.60 -23.65 4.52
N THR A 39 6.85 -23.59 3.42
CA THR A 39 7.19 -24.30 2.17
C THR A 39 7.69 -23.40 1.06
N ASP A 40 7.39 -22.10 1.09
CA ASP A 40 7.74 -21.12 0.06
C ASP A 40 9.24 -21.00 -0.16
N TYR A 41 10.01 -20.87 0.92
CA TYR A 41 11.48 -20.84 0.85
C TYR A 41 12.12 -22.19 0.52
N ASN A 42 11.33 -23.25 0.41
CA ASN A 42 11.75 -24.59 -0.01
C ASN A 42 11.25 -24.95 -1.43
N HIS A 43 10.79 -23.97 -2.22
CA HIS A 43 10.20 -24.16 -3.56
C HIS A 43 8.94 -25.04 -3.56
N GLY A 44 8.22 -25.10 -2.43
CA GLY A 44 6.92 -25.75 -2.32
C GLY A 44 5.77 -24.88 -2.81
N PHE A 45 4.55 -25.41 -2.72
CA PHE A 45 3.32 -24.70 -3.08
C PHE A 45 2.71 -24.01 -1.86
N ILE A 46 2.17 -22.81 -2.06
CA ILE A 46 1.42 -22.05 -1.06
C ILE A 46 0.00 -21.77 -1.54
N LEU A 47 -0.94 -21.71 -0.60
CA LEU A 47 -2.30 -21.24 -0.84
C LEU A 47 -2.56 -20.02 0.04
N THR A 48 -2.52 -18.83 -0.56
CA THR A 48 -2.72 -17.57 0.15
C THR A 48 -3.89 -16.79 -0.43
N MET A 49 -4.54 -15.98 0.42
CA MET A 49 -5.55 -15.02 -0.01
C MET A 49 -5.28 -13.64 0.57
N THR A 50 -5.65 -12.60 -0.18
CA THR A 50 -5.65 -11.22 0.33
C THR A 50 -6.77 -11.01 1.33
N ILE A 51 -6.55 -10.15 2.31
CA ILE A 51 -7.57 -9.73 3.28
C ILE A 51 -8.00 -8.29 3.01
N ASP A 52 -9.06 -7.85 3.68
CA ASP A 52 -9.62 -6.49 3.61
C ASP A 52 -8.81 -5.44 4.40
N ARG A 53 -7.79 -5.88 5.14
CA ARG A 53 -6.80 -5.00 5.80
C ARG A 53 -5.71 -4.66 4.81
N ASP A 54 -5.52 -3.37 4.56
CA ASP A 54 -4.62 -2.86 3.54
C ASP A 54 -3.70 -1.75 4.07
N THR A 55 -2.58 -1.56 3.37
CA THR A 55 -1.70 -0.40 3.51
C THR A 55 -1.87 0.50 2.30
N TRP A 56 -2.07 1.78 2.55
CA TRP A 56 -2.22 2.81 1.52
C TRP A 56 -0.99 3.72 1.48
N PHE A 57 -0.60 4.12 0.29
CA PHE A 57 0.51 5.04 0.06
C PHE A 57 0.11 6.10 -0.95
N ALA A 58 0.48 7.35 -0.66
CA ALA A 58 0.34 8.47 -1.58
C ALA A 58 1.71 9.11 -1.81
N ALA A 59 2.04 9.40 -3.06
CA ALA A 59 3.36 9.87 -3.45
C ALA A 59 3.31 10.94 -4.53
N ARG A 60 4.40 11.71 -4.61
CA ARG A 60 4.71 12.61 -5.71
C ARG A 60 6.20 12.48 -6.07
N PRO A 61 6.57 12.34 -7.36
CA PRO A 61 7.97 12.35 -7.75
C PRO A 61 8.60 13.70 -7.44
N ARG A 62 9.89 13.67 -7.11
CA ARG A 62 10.73 14.84 -6.93
C ARG A 62 11.80 14.86 -8.02
N ALA A 63 12.32 16.04 -8.34
CA ALA A 63 13.41 16.20 -9.29
C ALA A 63 14.78 15.86 -8.68
N ASP A 64 14.86 15.74 -7.36
CA ASP A 64 16.06 15.36 -6.61
C ASP A 64 16.04 13.86 -6.27
N ARG A 65 17.09 13.38 -5.60
CA ARG A 65 17.24 11.98 -5.16
C ARG A 65 16.76 11.73 -3.73
N THR A 66 15.94 12.63 -3.19
CA THR A 66 15.53 12.59 -1.78
C THR A 66 14.17 11.90 -1.64
N VAL A 67 14.06 11.00 -0.67
CA VAL A 67 12.77 10.44 -0.21
C VAL A 67 12.45 11.05 1.15
N ARG A 68 11.25 11.62 1.30
CA ARG A 68 10.78 12.28 2.53
C ARG A 68 9.34 11.93 2.80
#